data_AF-A0A1G9JFI5-F1
#
_entry.id   AF-A0A1G9JFI5-F1
#
_cell.length_a   1.000
_cell.length_b   1.000
_cell.length_c   1.000
_cell.angle_alpha   90.00
_cell.angle_beta   90.00
_cell.angle_gamma   90.00
#
_symmetry.space_group_name_H-M   'P 1'
#
loop_
_entity.id
_entity.type
_entity.pdbx_description
1 polymer ?
#
loop_
_entity_poly.entity_id
_entity_poly.type
_entity_poly.pdbx_seq_one_letter_code
_entity_poly.pdbx_strand_id
1 'polypeptide(L)'
;MTSRTEEEQLALIKEWWQRNGMPLLTGGALALVAVFGWQGWQKYQTNQAQGASMLYQQLLETALTPSGQPDAGKVSELAGKLKSDYAGTQYAQYGSLFVAKVAVEAGKLDDAAAELRAIVDKPADATLSELARQRLARVLAAQGKAEEALKLLEGDADKAYLASREEIRGDLLVQLGRTDEAHAAYEKAKAALSDDAAVGSLQMKLDDLAKGDA
;
A
#
# COMPACT_ATOMS: atom_id res chain seq x y z
N MET A 1 5.67 59.04 46.42
CA MET A 1 6.47 59.11 45.17
C MET A 1 6.25 57.85 44.35
N THR A 2 5.00 57.54 44.01
CA THR A 2 4.61 56.28 43.34
C THR A 2 3.89 56.52 42.00
N SER A 3 3.31 57.71 41.81
CA SER A 3 2.55 58.07 40.62
C SER A 3 3.40 58.38 39.37
N ARG A 4 4.63 58.90 39.53
CA ARG A 4 5.53 59.15 38.37
C ARG A 4 5.97 57.86 37.68
N THR A 5 6.22 56.82 38.46
CA THR A 5 6.67 55.52 37.94
C THR A 5 5.56 54.82 37.16
N GLU A 6 4.29 55.00 37.56
CA GLU A 6 3.13 54.44 36.86
C GLU A 6 2.88 55.14 35.51
N GLU A 7 2.97 56.46 35.45
CA GLU A 7 2.81 57.22 34.19
C GLU A 7 3.95 56.94 33.20
N GLU A 8 5.20 56.83 33.69
CA GLU A 8 6.36 56.46 32.88
C GLU A 8 6.26 55.02 32.35
N GLN A 9 5.80 54.07 33.17
CA GLN A 9 5.55 52.69 32.73
C GLN A 9 4.44 52.60 31.68
N LEU A 10 3.36 53.37 31.84
CA LEU A 10 2.27 53.45 30.86
C LEU A 10 2.75 54.03 29.52
N ALA A 11 3.60 55.07 29.56
CA ALA A 11 4.17 55.66 28.36
C ALA A 11 5.05 54.66 27.58
N LEU A 12 5.87 53.88 28.29
CA LEU A 12 6.74 52.85 27.69
C LEU A 12 5.94 51.72 27.02
N ILE A 13 4.86 51.26 27.65
CA ILE A 13 3.98 50.23 27.06
C ILE A 13 3.27 50.77 25.82
N LYS A 14 2.79 52.02 25.87
CA LYS A 14 2.11 52.68 24.75
C LYS A 14 3.05 52.85 23.54
N GLU A 15 4.29 53.26 23.78
CA GLU A 15 5.30 53.40 22.74
C GLU A 15 5.71 52.05 22.14
N TRP A 16 5.90 51.03 22.99
CA TRP A 16 6.17 49.67 22.51
C TRP A 16 5.03 49.12 21.66
N TRP A 17 3.78 49.34 22.06
CA TRP A 17 2.60 48.92 21.30
C TRP A 17 2.46 49.66 19.98
N GLN A 18 2.69 50.98 19.94
CA GLN A 18 2.68 51.74 18.69
C GLN A 18 3.76 51.25 17.72
N ARG A 19 4.92 50.81 18.23
CA ARG A 19 6.03 50.32 17.39
C ARG A 19 5.87 48.86 16.95
N ASN A 20 5.32 47.98 17.80
CA ASN A 20 5.33 46.52 17.59
C ASN A 20 3.94 45.88 17.48
N GLY A 21 2.86 46.61 17.75
CA GLY A 21 1.50 46.07 17.78
C GLY A 21 1.05 45.51 16.43
N MET A 22 1.38 46.18 15.32
CA MET A 22 0.96 45.71 13.99
C MET A 22 1.65 44.39 13.58
N PRO A 23 2.99 44.24 13.66
CA PRO A 23 3.64 42.94 13.43
C PRO A 23 3.19 41.83 14.39
N LEU A 24 2.94 42.15 15.66
CA LEU A 24 2.47 41.17 16.65
C LEU A 24 1.07 40.68 16.31
N LEU A 25 0.15 41.58 15.93
CA LEU A 25 -1.20 41.23 15.50
C LEU A 25 -1.18 40.42 14.20
N THR A 26 -0.37 40.82 13.21
CA THR A 26 -0.23 40.07 11.96
C THR A 26 0.36 38.68 12.21
N GLY A 27 1.41 38.57 13.03
CA GLY A 27 2.02 37.30 13.42
C GLY A 27 1.04 36.39 14.17
N GLY A 28 0.28 36.95 15.11
CA GLY A 28 -0.78 36.23 15.83
C GLY A 28 -1.88 35.74 14.90
N ALA A 29 -2.36 36.59 13.98
CA ALA A 29 -3.36 36.22 13.00
C ALA A 29 -2.87 35.09 12.06
N LEU A 30 -1.63 35.17 11.57
CA LEU A 30 -1.01 34.13 10.76
C LEU A 30 -0.88 32.81 11.52
N ALA A 31 -0.47 32.86 12.79
CA ALA A 31 -0.38 31.68 13.65
C ALA A 31 -1.75 31.02 13.84
N LEU A 32 -2.81 31.81 14.05
CA LEU A 32 -4.18 31.28 14.17
C LEU A 32 -4.65 30.62 12.87
N VAL A 33 -4.42 31.25 11.72
CA VAL A 33 -4.76 30.66 10.41
C VAL A 33 -4.03 29.33 10.19
N ALA A 34 -2.73 29.27 10.54
CA ALA A 34 -1.96 28.04 10.42
C ALA A 34 -2.51 26.91 11.32
N VAL A 35 -2.81 27.21 12.59
CA VAL A 35 -3.34 26.23 13.55
C VAL A 35 -4.73 25.74 13.15
N PHE A 36 -5.66 26.64 12.84
CA PHE A 36 -7.03 26.25 12.45
C PHE A 36 -7.06 25.58 11.08
N GLY A 37 -6.20 26.01 10.15
CA GLY A 37 -6.02 25.36 8.86
C GLY A 37 -5.54 23.92 9.02
N TRP A 38 -4.51 23.69 9.84
CA TRP A 38 -4.00 22.35 10.14
C TRP A 38 -5.05 21.47 10.84
N GLN A 39 -5.74 22.00 11.85
CA GLN A 39 -6.81 21.27 12.55
C GLN A 39 -7.96 20.89 11.60
N GLY A 40 -8.37 21.82 10.73
CA GLY A 40 -9.39 21.57 9.71
C GLY A 40 -8.96 20.47 8.74
N TRP A 41 -7.73 20.54 8.23
CA TRP A 41 -7.16 19.53 7.34
C TRP A 41 -7.05 18.15 8.01
N GLN A 42 -6.58 18.10 9.26
CA GLN A 42 -6.49 16.85 10.01
C GLN A 42 -7.87 16.24 10.28
N LYS A 43 -8.88 17.06 10.62
CA LYS A 43 -10.27 16.59 10.77
C LYS A 43 -10.84 16.05 9.46
N TYR A 44 -10.56 16.72 8.34
CA TYR A 44 -10.95 16.23 7.02
C TYR A 44 -10.32 14.86 6.72
N GLN A 45 -9.01 14.69 6.96
CA GLN A 45 -8.31 13.44 6.73
C GLN A 45 -8.86 12.30 7.61
N THR A 46 -9.16 12.56 8.88
CA THR A 46 -9.78 11.59 9.79
C THR A 46 -11.17 11.18 9.32
N ASN A 47 -12.01 12.13 8.92
CA ASN A 47 -13.35 11.84 8.41
C ASN A 47 -13.29 11.03 7.10
N GLN A 48 -12.33 11.35 6.22
CA GLN A 48 -12.10 10.59 5.00
C GLN A 48 -11.71 9.13 5.32
N ALA A 49 -10.78 8.92 6.25
CA ALA A 49 -10.37 7.58 6.67
C ALA A 49 -11.52 6.79 7.33
N GLN A 50 -12.37 7.43 8.12
CA GLN A 50 -13.55 6.79 8.72
C GLN A 50 -14.60 6.37 7.67
N GLY A 51 -14.89 7.24 6.70
CA GLY A 51 -15.82 6.88 5.61
C GLY A 51 -15.26 5.73 4.75
N ALA A 52 -13.97 5.79 4.43
CA ALA A 52 -13.30 4.74 3.69
C ALA A 52 -13.29 3.40 4.46
N SER A 53 -13.04 3.42 5.77
CA SER A 53 -13.03 2.19 6.57
C SER A 53 -14.39 1.51 6.61
N MET A 54 -15.49 2.27 6.68
CA MET A 54 -16.85 1.72 6.62
C MET A 54 -17.15 1.05 5.28
N LEU A 55 -16.80 1.68 4.15
CA LEU A 55 -16.94 1.05 2.84
C LEU A 55 -16.06 -0.18 2.70
N TYR A 56 -14.85 -0.15 3.24
CA TYR A 56 -13.95 -1.29 3.24
C TYR A 56 -14.47 -2.46 4.08
N GLN A 57 -15.10 -2.20 5.23
CA GLN A 57 -15.77 -3.23 6.02
C GLN A 57 -16.90 -3.91 5.22
N GLN A 58 -17.74 -3.11 4.54
CA GLN A 58 -18.79 -3.66 3.66
C GLN A 58 -18.21 -4.48 2.51
N LEU A 59 -17.07 -4.03 1.96
CA LEU A 59 -16.34 -4.77 0.92
C LEU A 59 -15.89 -6.13 1.46
N LEU A 60 -15.31 -6.19 2.67
CA LEU A 60 -14.89 -7.43 3.30
C LEU A 60 -16.07 -8.38 3.54
N GLU A 61 -17.18 -7.88 4.07
CA GLU A 61 -18.40 -8.68 4.29
C GLU A 61 -18.96 -9.27 2.99
N THR A 62 -18.85 -8.53 1.88
CA THR A 62 -19.31 -8.97 0.56
C THR A 62 -18.32 -9.91 -0.12
N ALA A 63 -17.02 -9.70 0.10
CA ALA A 63 -15.95 -10.45 -0.54
C ALA A 63 -15.63 -11.77 0.19
N LEU A 64 -15.83 -11.81 1.51
CA LEU A 64 -15.46 -12.94 2.38
C LEU A 64 -16.72 -13.69 2.85
N THR A 65 -17.52 -14.14 1.90
CA THR A 65 -18.73 -14.93 2.22
C THR A 65 -18.36 -16.35 2.65
N PRO A 66 -19.12 -16.97 3.59
CA PRO A 66 -18.89 -18.36 3.99
C PRO A 66 -18.99 -19.36 2.84
N SER A 67 -19.73 -19.02 1.78
CA SER A 67 -19.89 -19.83 0.57
C SER A 67 -18.70 -19.74 -0.39
N GLY A 68 -17.74 -18.83 -0.16
CA GLY A 68 -16.54 -18.66 -0.99
C GLY A 68 -16.80 -18.04 -2.37
N GLN A 69 -18.03 -17.63 -2.67
CA GLN A 69 -18.38 -16.92 -3.90
C GLN A 69 -18.85 -15.50 -3.55
N PRO A 70 -18.00 -14.48 -3.79
CA PRO A 70 -18.38 -13.10 -3.59
C PRO A 70 -19.27 -12.60 -4.73
N ASP A 71 -20.17 -11.67 -4.43
CA ASP A 71 -20.88 -10.91 -5.47
C ASP A 71 -19.87 -9.98 -6.15
N ALA A 72 -19.31 -10.42 -7.28
CA ALA A 72 -18.32 -9.68 -8.04
C ALA A 72 -18.81 -8.29 -8.46
N GLY A 73 -20.10 -8.12 -8.75
CA GLY A 73 -20.70 -6.83 -9.08
C GLY A 73 -20.66 -5.89 -7.89
N LYS A 74 -21.02 -6.39 -6.70
CA LYS A 74 -21.01 -5.59 -5.47
C LYS A 74 -19.59 -5.27 -4.99
N VAL A 75 -18.65 -6.21 -5.12
CA VAL A 75 -17.23 -5.97 -4.85
C VAL A 75 -16.69 -4.87 -5.75
N SER A 76 -16.98 -4.92 -7.05
CA SER A 76 -16.56 -3.88 -8.00
C SER A 76 -17.19 -2.52 -7.69
N GLU A 77 -18.47 -2.47 -7.33
CA GLU A 77 -19.16 -1.22 -6.93
C GLU A 77 -18.50 -0.58 -5.70
N LEU A 78 -18.32 -1.35 -4.62
CA LEU A 78 -17.78 -0.86 -3.35
C LEU A 78 -16.32 -0.44 -3.49
N ALA A 79 -15.51 -1.21 -4.22
CA ALA A 79 -14.13 -0.84 -4.49
C ALA A 79 -14.04 0.38 -5.43
N GLY A 80 -14.95 0.50 -6.40
CA GLY A 80 -15.09 1.69 -7.25
C GLY A 80 -15.35 2.95 -6.43
N LYS A 81 -16.29 2.88 -5.47
CA LYS A 81 -16.57 3.98 -4.52
C LYS A 81 -15.37 4.30 -3.63
N LEU A 82 -14.66 3.29 -3.12
CA LEU A 82 -13.41 3.51 -2.38
C LEU A 82 -12.37 4.26 -3.23
N LYS A 83 -12.23 3.89 -4.49
CA LYS A 83 -11.28 4.51 -5.42
C LYS A 83 -11.70 5.92 -5.84
N SER A 84 -12.98 6.19 -6.06
CA SER A 84 -13.46 7.52 -6.45
C SER A 84 -13.51 8.51 -5.30
N ASP A 85 -14.05 8.09 -4.15
CA ASP A 85 -14.41 8.99 -3.06
C ASP A 85 -13.29 9.08 -2.01
N TYR A 86 -12.41 8.07 -1.97
CA TYR A 86 -11.39 7.90 -0.94
C TYR A 86 -10.00 7.57 -1.50
N ALA A 87 -9.70 7.97 -2.74
CA ALA A 87 -8.44 7.70 -3.45
C ALA A 87 -7.15 7.96 -2.64
N GLY A 88 -7.18 8.95 -1.74
CA GLY A 88 -6.04 9.34 -0.89
C GLY A 88 -5.83 8.45 0.34
N THR A 89 -6.65 7.42 0.55
CA THR A 89 -6.59 6.55 1.74
C THR A 89 -5.96 5.19 1.43
N GLN A 90 -5.33 4.56 2.42
CA GLN A 90 -4.86 3.17 2.32
C GLN A 90 -6.00 2.19 1.97
N TYR A 91 -7.22 2.47 2.44
CA TYR A 91 -8.41 1.66 2.15
C TYR A 91 -8.74 1.57 0.66
N ALA A 92 -8.47 2.63 -0.13
CA ALA A 92 -8.64 2.58 -1.58
C ALA A 92 -7.68 1.58 -2.24
N GLN A 93 -6.44 1.48 -1.76
CA GLN A 93 -5.49 0.50 -2.25
C GLN A 93 -5.85 -0.93 -1.81
N TYR A 94 -6.32 -1.12 -0.58
CA TYR A 94 -6.86 -2.42 -0.16
C TYR A 94 -8.07 -2.83 -1.01
N GLY A 95 -8.98 -1.90 -1.33
CA GLY A 95 -10.08 -2.16 -2.24
C GLY A 95 -9.60 -2.57 -3.64
N SER A 96 -8.59 -1.89 -4.17
CA SER A 96 -7.99 -2.20 -5.48
C SER A 96 -7.36 -3.60 -5.52
N LEU A 97 -6.78 -4.08 -4.41
CA LEU A 97 -6.31 -5.47 -4.29
C LEU A 97 -7.44 -6.50 -4.42
N PHE A 98 -8.64 -6.20 -3.91
CA PHE A 98 -9.82 -7.06 -4.07
C PHE A 98 -10.35 -7.04 -5.50
N VAL A 99 -10.38 -5.87 -6.15
CA VAL A 99 -10.75 -5.76 -7.56
C VAL A 99 -9.81 -6.60 -8.42
N ALA A 100 -8.51 -6.49 -8.19
CA ALA A 100 -7.52 -7.31 -8.89
C ALA A 100 -7.77 -8.81 -8.69
N LYS A 101 -8.09 -9.24 -7.46
CA LYS A 101 -8.44 -10.64 -7.17
C LYS A 101 -9.67 -11.09 -7.96
N VAL A 102 -10.77 -10.35 -7.90
CA VAL A 102 -12.01 -10.68 -8.62
C VAL A 102 -11.78 -10.67 -10.14
N ALA A 103 -10.95 -9.76 -10.64
CA ALA A 103 -10.59 -9.71 -12.05
C ALA A 103 -9.81 -10.97 -12.47
N VAL A 104 -8.87 -11.46 -11.66
CA VAL A 104 -8.19 -12.76 -11.90
C VAL A 104 -9.19 -13.91 -11.91
N GLU A 105 -10.08 -14.00 -10.92
CA GLU A 105 -11.11 -15.05 -10.83
C GLU A 105 -12.07 -15.03 -12.02
N ALA A 106 -12.34 -13.85 -12.58
CA ALA A 106 -13.13 -13.66 -13.79
C ALA A 106 -12.36 -13.83 -15.11
N GLY A 107 -11.06 -14.20 -15.05
CA GLY A 107 -10.20 -14.33 -16.22
C GLY A 107 -9.77 -13.01 -16.88
N LYS A 108 -10.06 -11.87 -16.26
CA LYS A 108 -9.73 -10.53 -16.73
C LYS A 108 -8.34 -10.11 -16.26
N LEU A 109 -7.31 -10.79 -16.77
CA LEU A 109 -5.93 -10.60 -16.31
C LEU A 109 -5.38 -9.19 -16.59
N ASP A 110 -5.79 -8.55 -17.69
CA ASP A 110 -5.37 -7.17 -18.00
C ASP A 110 -5.89 -6.16 -16.97
N ASP A 111 -7.16 -6.29 -16.57
CA ASP A 111 -7.77 -5.45 -15.53
C ASP A 111 -7.06 -5.66 -14.18
N ALA A 112 -6.76 -6.91 -13.83
CA ALA A 112 -6.02 -7.23 -12.62
C ALA A 112 -4.61 -6.62 -12.61
N ALA A 113 -3.90 -6.71 -13.74
CA ALA A 113 -2.56 -6.15 -13.88
C ALA A 113 -2.58 -4.62 -13.75
N ALA A 114 -3.59 -3.95 -14.34
CA ALA A 114 -3.74 -2.50 -14.25
C ALA A 114 -3.94 -2.02 -12.81
N GLU A 115 -4.83 -2.68 -12.05
CA GLU A 115 -5.07 -2.34 -10.64
C GLU A 115 -3.83 -2.57 -9.77
N LEU A 116 -3.12 -3.68 -9.95
CA LEU A 116 -1.91 -3.98 -9.18
C LEU A 116 -0.75 -3.03 -9.54
N ARG A 117 -0.60 -2.68 -10.82
CA ARG A 117 0.46 -1.75 -11.26
C ARG A 117 0.26 -0.35 -10.69
N ALA A 118 -0.98 0.13 -10.63
CA ALA A 118 -1.28 1.42 -9.99
C ALA A 118 -0.84 1.46 -8.50
N ILE A 119 -0.96 0.34 -7.78
CA ILE A 119 -0.48 0.23 -6.39
C ILE A 119 1.05 0.20 -6.34
N VAL A 120 1.70 -0.56 -7.22
CA VAL A 120 3.16 -0.63 -7.30
C VAL A 120 3.78 0.74 -7.61
N ASP A 121 3.15 1.52 -8.49
CA ASP A 121 3.63 2.84 -8.90
C ASP A 121 3.49 3.91 -7.81
N LYS A 122 2.43 3.83 -6.99
CA LYS A 122 2.14 4.80 -5.91
C LYS A 122 1.63 4.08 -4.65
N PRO A 123 2.47 3.30 -3.98
CA PRO A 123 2.05 2.50 -2.84
C PRO A 123 1.81 3.41 -1.62
N ALA A 124 0.81 3.07 -0.81
CA ALA A 124 0.57 3.78 0.44
C ALA A 124 1.62 3.43 1.52
N ASP A 125 2.23 2.24 1.43
CA ASP A 125 3.36 1.82 2.25
C ASP A 125 4.17 0.69 1.57
N ALA A 126 5.34 0.37 2.14
CA ALA A 126 6.24 -0.63 1.59
C ALA A 126 5.63 -2.05 1.55
N THR A 127 4.79 -2.39 2.54
CA THR A 127 4.11 -3.69 2.62
C THR A 127 3.13 -3.85 1.46
N LEU A 128 2.33 -2.82 1.18
CA LEU A 128 1.42 -2.79 0.05
C LEU A 128 2.17 -2.85 -1.29
N SER A 129 3.28 -2.13 -1.40
CA SER A 129 4.13 -2.18 -2.60
C SER A 129 4.59 -3.61 -2.89
N GLU A 130 5.11 -4.31 -1.89
CA GLU A 130 5.63 -5.66 -2.06
C GLU A 130 4.54 -6.69 -2.34
N LEU A 131 3.42 -6.61 -1.60
CA LEU A 131 2.28 -7.48 -1.83
C LEU A 131 1.71 -7.32 -3.25
N ALA A 132 1.54 -6.09 -3.72
CA ALA A 132 1.04 -5.79 -5.06
C ALA A 132 2.02 -6.26 -6.14
N ARG A 133 3.33 -6.06 -5.93
CA ARG A 133 4.39 -6.50 -6.84
C ARG A 133 4.41 -8.02 -7.03
N GLN A 134 4.36 -8.78 -5.93
CA GLN A 134 4.32 -10.24 -5.99
C GLN A 134 3.05 -10.75 -6.69
N ARG A 135 1.89 -10.13 -6.42
CA ARG A 135 0.64 -10.46 -7.12
C ARG A 135 0.70 -10.10 -8.60
N LEU A 136 1.26 -8.94 -8.95
CA LEU A 136 1.42 -8.49 -10.33
C LEU A 136 2.33 -9.44 -11.11
N ALA A 137 3.42 -9.91 -10.50
CA ALA A 137 4.31 -10.89 -11.11
C ALA A 137 3.55 -12.19 -11.48
N ARG A 138 2.71 -12.71 -10.58
CA ARG A 138 1.86 -13.89 -10.88
C ARG A 138 0.83 -13.63 -11.97
N VAL A 139 0.21 -12.44 -11.99
CA VAL A 139 -0.74 -12.06 -13.06
C VAL A 139 -0.04 -11.96 -14.40
N LEU A 140 1.13 -11.32 -14.46
CA LEU A 140 1.95 -11.26 -15.67
C LEU A 140 2.38 -12.66 -16.13
N ALA A 141 2.74 -13.55 -15.21
CA ALA A 141 3.04 -14.95 -15.51
C ALA A 141 1.85 -15.64 -16.21
N ALA A 142 0.64 -15.48 -15.66
CA ALA A 142 -0.59 -16.01 -16.24
C ALA A 142 -0.93 -15.39 -17.62
N GLN A 143 -0.45 -14.17 -17.90
CA GLN A 143 -0.53 -13.52 -19.22
C GLN A 143 0.57 -13.97 -20.19
N GLY A 144 1.44 -14.90 -19.79
CA GLY A 144 2.60 -15.32 -20.59
C GLY A 144 3.77 -14.33 -20.60
N LYS A 145 3.77 -13.33 -19.71
CA LYS A 145 4.78 -12.26 -19.63
C LYS A 145 5.79 -12.54 -18.51
N ALA A 146 6.29 -13.77 -18.42
CA ALA A 146 7.15 -14.20 -17.32
C ALA A 146 8.49 -13.41 -17.23
N GLU A 147 9.06 -12.99 -18.36
CA GLU A 147 10.25 -12.11 -18.35
C GLU A 147 9.95 -10.71 -17.78
N GLU A 148 8.78 -10.14 -18.06
CA GLU A 148 8.38 -8.86 -17.45
C GLU A 148 8.15 -9.04 -15.94
N ALA A 149 7.54 -10.16 -15.54
CA ALA A 149 7.33 -10.49 -14.15
C ALA A 149 8.64 -10.65 -13.37
N LEU A 150 9.67 -11.27 -13.96
CA LEU A 150 10.99 -11.40 -13.33
C LEU A 150 11.62 -10.05 -13.05
N LYS A 151 11.54 -9.11 -14.01
CA LYS A 151 12.05 -7.74 -13.84
C LYS A 151 11.39 -7.02 -12.68
N LEU A 152 10.11 -7.26 -12.41
CA LEU A 152 9.43 -6.67 -11.24
C LEU A 152 10.02 -7.17 -9.91
N LEU A 153 10.56 -8.39 -9.88
CA LEU A 153 11.09 -9.02 -8.67
C LEU A 153 12.61 -8.88 -8.53
N GLU A 154 13.26 -8.11 -9.40
CA GLU A 154 14.67 -7.77 -9.26
C GLU A 154 14.95 -6.91 -8.02
N GLY A 155 16.18 -7.00 -7.54
CA GLY A 155 16.64 -6.32 -6.32
C GLY A 155 16.26 -7.04 -5.04
N ASP A 156 16.66 -6.45 -3.92
CA ASP A 156 16.48 -7.06 -2.61
C ASP A 156 15.02 -6.96 -2.14
N ALA A 157 14.62 -7.95 -1.34
CA ALA A 157 13.40 -7.95 -0.56
C ALA A 157 13.75 -7.93 0.93
N ASP A 158 12.88 -7.34 1.74
CA ASP A 158 12.96 -7.53 3.18
C ASP A 158 12.87 -9.02 3.51
N LYS A 159 13.55 -9.43 4.60
CA LYS A 159 13.59 -10.83 5.03
C LYS A 159 12.20 -11.47 5.13
N ALA A 160 11.19 -10.70 5.53
CA ALA A 160 9.81 -11.15 5.65
C ALA A 160 9.17 -11.61 4.32
N TYR A 161 9.67 -11.12 3.18
CA TYR A 161 9.15 -11.42 1.85
C TYR A 161 10.10 -12.25 0.99
N LEU A 162 11.31 -12.52 1.48
CA LEU A 162 12.36 -13.18 0.71
C LEU A 162 11.92 -14.56 0.22
N ALA A 163 11.35 -15.39 1.11
CA ALA A 163 10.88 -16.72 0.75
C ALA A 163 9.83 -16.69 -0.37
N SER A 164 8.78 -15.88 -0.20
CA SER A 164 7.69 -15.80 -1.18
C SER A 164 8.14 -15.15 -2.49
N ARG A 165 9.06 -14.18 -2.46
CA ARG A 165 9.60 -13.57 -3.67
C ARG A 165 10.42 -14.57 -4.46
N GLU A 166 11.32 -15.31 -3.80
CA GLU A 166 12.18 -16.28 -4.47
C GLU A 166 11.38 -17.49 -4.99
N GLU A 167 10.32 -17.89 -4.29
CA GLU A 167 9.39 -18.90 -4.81
C GLU A 167 8.74 -18.44 -6.12
N ILE A 168 8.21 -17.21 -6.18
CA ILE A 168 7.61 -16.68 -7.42
C ILE A 168 8.67 -16.56 -8.52
N ARG A 169 9.90 -16.13 -8.19
CA ARG A 169 11.00 -16.09 -9.17
C ARG A 169 11.29 -17.48 -9.74
N GLY A 170 11.32 -18.50 -8.88
CA GLY A 170 11.44 -19.89 -9.30
C GLY A 170 10.32 -20.30 -10.26
N ASP A 171 9.05 -20.06 -9.89
CA ASP A 171 7.88 -20.38 -10.72
C ASP A 171 7.96 -19.73 -12.12
N LEU A 172 8.39 -18.46 -12.16
CA LEU A 172 8.60 -17.72 -13.40
C LEU A 172 9.74 -18.30 -14.26
N LEU A 173 10.85 -18.70 -13.63
CA LEU A 173 12.00 -19.31 -14.30
C LEU A 173 11.65 -20.69 -14.87
N VAL A 174 10.83 -21.47 -14.17
CA VAL A 174 10.28 -22.73 -14.70
C VAL A 174 9.44 -22.47 -15.95
N GLN A 175 8.55 -21.47 -15.92
CA GLN A 175 7.75 -21.10 -17.09
C GLN A 175 8.59 -20.68 -18.30
N LEU A 176 9.79 -20.14 -18.06
CA LEU A 176 10.74 -19.74 -19.09
C LEU A 176 11.70 -20.87 -19.53
N GLY A 177 11.62 -22.05 -18.92
CA GLY A 177 12.52 -23.17 -19.18
C GLY A 177 13.94 -22.98 -18.63
N ARG A 178 14.12 -22.08 -17.66
CA ARG A 178 15.42 -21.77 -17.01
C ARG A 178 15.56 -22.57 -15.72
N THR A 179 15.65 -23.90 -15.85
CA THR A 179 15.54 -24.85 -14.72
C THR A 179 16.64 -24.68 -13.67
N ASP A 180 17.90 -24.50 -14.08
CA ASP A 180 19.02 -24.27 -13.17
C ASP A 180 18.81 -23.03 -12.29
N GLU A 181 18.33 -21.95 -12.90
CA GLU A 181 18.05 -20.70 -12.19
C GLU A 181 16.82 -20.85 -11.28
N ALA A 182 15.81 -21.60 -11.73
CA ALA A 182 14.63 -21.91 -10.93
C ALA A 182 15.01 -22.71 -9.67
N HIS A 183 15.89 -23.71 -9.81
CA HIS A 183 16.41 -24.49 -8.69
C HIS A 183 17.12 -23.59 -7.67
N ALA A 184 18.00 -22.69 -8.14
CA ALA A 184 18.69 -21.74 -7.28
C ALA A 184 17.71 -20.81 -6.53
N ALA A 185 16.64 -20.36 -7.19
CA ALA A 185 15.62 -19.54 -6.57
C ALA A 185 14.84 -20.31 -5.49
N TYR A 186 14.41 -21.55 -5.76
CA TYR A 186 13.69 -22.36 -4.77
C TYR A 186 14.55 -22.74 -3.55
N GLU A 187 15.84 -23.03 -3.73
CA GLU A 187 16.75 -23.25 -2.60
C GLU A 187 16.87 -21.99 -1.72
N LYS A 188 16.98 -20.82 -2.35
CA LYS A 188 17.01 -19.54 -1.62
C LYS A 188 15.68 -19.27 -0.91
N ALA A 189 14.55 -19.62 -1.52
CA ALA A 189 13.23 -19.51 -0.91
C ALA A 189 13.13 -20.41 0.32
N LYS A 190 13.57 -21.66 0.21
CA LYS A 190 13.53 -22.67 1.27
C LYS A 190 14.40 -22.28 2.45
N ALA A 191 15.60 -21.78 2.20
CA ALA A 191 16.51 -21.29 3.24
C ALA A 191 15.96 -20.08 4.02
N ALA A 192 15.02 -19.33 3.43
CA ALA A 192 14.38 -18.18 4.06
C ALA A 192 13.10 -18.53 4.85
N LEU A 193 12.62 -19.77 4.78
CA LEU A 193 11.44 -20.21 5.54
C LEU A 193 11.81 -20.68 6.94
N SER A 194 10.90 -20.43 7.89
CA SER A 194 10.98 -20.92 9.27
C SER A 194 9.94 -21.98 9.60
N ASP A 195 9.07 -22.35 8.66
CA ASP A 195 7.94 -23.28 8.83
C ASP A 195 8.19 -24.56 8.02
N ASP A 196 8.13 -25.71 8.70
CA ASP A 196 8.41 -27.03 8.11
C ASP A 196 7.42 -27.43 7.00
N ALA A 197 6.15 -27.02 7.10
CA ALA A 197 5.14 -27.33 6.08
C ALA A 197 5.38 -26.54 4.79
N ALA A 198 5.75 -25.26 4.92
CA ALA A 198 6.13 -24.42 3.78
C ALA A 198 7.45 -24.91 3.12
N VAL A 199 8.36 -25.46 3.91
CA VAL A 199 9.58 -26.11 3.38
C VAL A 199 9.24 -27.35 2.55
N GLY A 200 8.25 -28.14 2.97
CA GLY A 200 7.80 -29.33 2.24
C GLY A 200 7.26 -29.02 0.83
N SER A 201 6.48 -27.95 0.66
CA SER A 201 5.97 -27.58 -0.66
C SER A 201 7.08 -27.12 -1.62
N LEU A 202 8.10 -26.43 -1.12
CA LEU A 202 9.27 -26.08 -1.94
C LEU A 202 10.12 -27.30 -2.29
N GLN A 203 10.27 -28.27 -1.38
CA GLN A 203 10.99 -29.51 -1.68
C GLN A 203 10.33 -30.27 -2.83
N MET A 204 9.00 -30.33 -2.86
CA MET A 204 8.28 -30.95 -3.98
C MET A 204 8.60 -30.26 -5.32
N LYS A 205 8.63 -28.92 -5.35
CA LYS A 205 8.98 -28.16 -6.56
C LYS A 205 10.42 -28.45 -7.01
N LEU A 206 11.36 -28.57 -6.08
CA LEU A 206 12.75 -28.94 -6.35
C LEU A 206 12.87 -30.37 -6.91
N ASP A 207 12.16 -31.32 -6.31
CA ASP A 207 12.16 -32.73 -6.75
C ASP A 207 11.56 -32.89 -8.15
N ASP A 208 10.53 -32.10 -8.49
CA ASP A 208 9.90 -32.12 -9.81
C ASP A 208 10.83 -31.56 -10.90
N LEU A 209 11.64 -30.54 -10.58
CA LEU A 209 12.70 -30.06 -11.49
C LEU A 209 13.75 -31.15 -11.74
N ALA A 210 14.25 -31.78 -10.68
CA ALA A 210 15.29 -32.82 -10.79
C ALA A 210 14.85 -34.05 -11.62
N LYS A 211 13.55 -34.35 -11.65
CA LYS A 211 12.99 -35.43 -12.50
C LYS A 211 12.78 -35.01 -13.96
N GLY A 212 12.61 -33.71 -14.23
CA GLY A 212 12.46 -33.19 -15.59
C GLY A 212 13.78 -33.13 -16.37
N ASP A 213 14.90 -33.08 -15.66
CA ASP A 213 16.26 -33.05 -16.24
C ASP A 213 16.84 -34.47 -16.50
N ALA A 214 16.13 -35.54 -16.12
CA ALA A 214 16.54 -36.95 -16.24
C ALA A 214 15.89 -37.67 -17.43
#